data_AF-A0A534U229-F1
#
_entry.id   AF-A0A534U229-F1
#
_cell.length_a   1.000
_cell.length_b   1.000
_cell.length_c   1.000
_cell.angle_alpha   90.00
_cell.angle_beta   90.00
_cell.angle_gamma   90.00
#
_symmetry.space_group_name_H-M   'P 1'
#
loop_
_entity.id
_entity.type
_entity.pdbx_description
1 polymer ?
#
loop_
_entity_poly.entity_id
_entity_poly.type
_entity_poly.pdbx_seq_one_letter_code
_entity_poly.pdbx_strand_id
1 'polypeptide(L)'
;MVSNATTMTAARSPVDATLLPVWMRRALYATAAMNVVGAIGFLPPAHALRALAGFPEAEHPLYLATVSMFVLLFGLAYLALAVSGRPERFFIALAAAGKLAFFALLTVLWLGGTLPLQAVAAGTGDLVFGALFLVWLYG
;
A
#
# COMPACT_ATOMS: atom_id res chain seq x y z
N MET A 1 15.41 -11.86 -54.10
CA MET A 1 14.05 -11.84 -53.50
C MET A 1 13.87 -13.19 -52.83
N VAL A 2 13.90 -13.37 -51.51
CA VAL A 2 13.28 -12.60 -50.42
C VAL A 2 14.23 -12.65 -49.20
N SER A 3 14.48 -11.51 -48.56
CA SER A 3 15.21 -11.39 -47.29
C SER A 3 14.19 -11.49 -46.15
N ASN A 4 14.29 -12.54 -45.33
CA ASN A 4 13.49 -12.65 -44.11
C ASN A 4 14.20 -11.90 -42.99
N ALA A 5 13.66 -10.74 -42.64
CA ALA A 5 14.08 -9.96 -41.48
C ALA A 5 13.75 -10.74 -40.20
N THR A 6 14.79 -11.34 -39.61
CA THR A 6 14.79 -11.84 -38.25
C THR A 6 14.39 -10.71 -37.31
N THR A 7 13.21 -10.82 -36.70
CA THR A 7 12.74 -9.94 -35.64
C THR A 7 13.69 -10.08 -34.45
N MET A 8 14.69 -9.19 -34.37
CA MET A 8 15.50 -9.02 -33.17
C MET A 8 14.57 -8.55 -32.05
N THR A 9 14.18 -9.47 -31.17
CA THR A 9 13.68 -9.13 -29.84
C THR A 9 14.82 -8.40 -29.15
N ALA A 10 14.76 -7.07 -29.11
CA ALA A 10 15.78 -6.25 -28.47
C ALA A 10 15.93 -6.75 -27.02
N ALA A 11 17.09 -7.33 -26.71
CA ALA A 11 17.43 -7.73 -25.37
C ALA A 11 17.29 -6.49 -24.47
N ARG A 12 16.42 -6.57 -23.45
CA ARG A 12 16.25 -5.47 -22.47
C ARG A 12 17.62 -5.12 -21.92
N SER A 13 17.94 -3.83 -21.91
CA SER A 13 19.21 -3.33 -21.39
C SER A 13 19.40 -3.82 -19.94
N PRO A 14 20.63 -4.12 -19.48
CA PRO A 14 20.87 -4.59 -18.11
C PRO A 14 20.32 -3.65 -17.02
N VAL A 15 20.10 -2.37 -17.34
CA VAL A 15 19.40 -1.39 -16.48
C VAL A 15 17.93 -1.76 -16.27
N ASP A 16 17.22 -2.21 -17.31
CA ASP A 16 15.80 -2.61 -17.21
C ASP A 16 15.61 -3.87 -16.36
N ALA A 17 16.64 -4.71 -16.22
CA ALA A 17 16.63 -5.88 -15.36
C ALA A 17 16.76 -5.54 -13.86
N THR A 18 17.14 -4.30 -13.53
CA THR A 18 17.37 -3.84 -12.15
C THR A 18 16.25 -2.95 -11.60
N LEU A 19 15.28 -2.56 -12.43
CA LEU A 19 14.14 -1.74 -12.03
C LEU A 19 12.91 -2.59 -11.68
N LEU A 20 12.02 -2.02 -10.86
CA LEU A 20 10.74 -2.64 -10.54
C LEU A 20 9.88 -2.82 -11.79
N PRO A 21 9.16 -3.96 -11.91
CA PRO A 21 8.24 -4.17 -13.02
C PRO A 21 7.11 -3.14 -12.99
N VAL A 22 6.58 -2.80 -14.16
CA VAL A 22 5.57 -1.73 -14.33
C VAL A 22 4.35 -1.93 -13.43
N TRP A 23 3.88 -3.17 -13.28
CA TRP A 23 2.73 -3.48 -12.42
C TRP A 23 3.02 -3.16 -10.94
N MET A 24 4.22 -3.45 -10.47
CA MET A 24 4.63 -3.18 -9.09
C MET A 24 4.78 -1.68 -8.85
N ARG A 25 5.31 -0.94 -9.84
CA ARG A 25 5.35 0.54 -9.78
C ARG A 25 3.95 1.14 -9.72
N ARG A 26 3.01 0.61 -10.50
CA ARG A 26 1.59 1.04 -10.46
C ARG A 26 0.95 0.70 -9.10
N ALA A 27 1.24 -0.47 -8.54
CA ALA A 27 0.79 -0.85 -7.21
C ALA A 27 1.33 0.12 -6.15
N LEU A 28 2.61 0.51 -6.23
CA LEU A 28 3.20 1.51 -5.33
C LEU A 28 2.55 2.89 -5.47
N TYR A 29 2.26 3.38 -6.68
CA TYR A 29 1.51 4.63 -6.85
C TYR A 29 0.10 4.55 -6.27
N ALA A 30 -0.61 3.44 -6.54
CA ALA A 30 -1.97 3.26 -6.05
C ALA A 30 -2.01 3.16 -4.52
N THR A 31 -1.08 2.42 -3.90
CA THR A 31 -1.02 2.36 -2.43
C THR A 31 -0.52 3.67 -1.82
N ALA A 32 0.29 4.46 -2.52
CA ALA A 32 0.68 5.78 -2.05
C ALA A 32 -0.54 6.70 -1.97
N ALA A 33 -1.37 6.72 -3.02
CA ALA A 33 -2.61 7.49 -3.04
C ALA A 33 -3.58 7.01 -1.95
N MET A 34 -3.75 5.70 -1.79
CA MET A 34 -4.57 5.12 -0.72
C MET A 34 -4.08 5.55 0.66
N ASN A 35 -2.77 5.51 0.91
CA ASN A 35 -2.19 5.95 2.18
C ASN A 35 -2.38 7.46 2.40
N VAL A 36 -2.29 8.30 1.37
CA VAL A 36 -2.60 9.74 1.52
C VAL A 36 -4.06 9.94 1.92
N VAL A 37 -5.00 9.24 1.28
CA VAL A 37 -6.43 9.28 1.65
C VAL A 37 -6.64 8.77 3.08
N GLY A 38 -6.00 7.66 3.45
CA GLY A 38 -6.05 7.11 4.80
C GLY A 38 -5.51 8.08 5.85
N ALA A 39 -4.36 8.72 5.59
CA ALA A 39 -3.79 9.72 6.47
C ALA A 39 -4.75 10.90 6.70
N ILE A 40 -5.36 11.41 5.62
CA ILE A 40 -6.39 12.46 5.72
C ILE A 40 -7.57 11.97 6.58
N GLY A 41 -8.02 10.73 6.42
CA GLY A 41 -9.08 10.12 7.23
C GLY A 41 -8.72 10.05 8.72
N PHE A 42 -7.46 9.84 9.08
CA PHE A 42 -7.01 9.79 10.46
C PHE A 42 -6.68 11.16 11.08
N LEU A 43 -6.71 12.26 10.34
CA LEU A 43 -6.51 13.60 10.92
C LEU A 43 -7.58 13.89 11.99
N PRO A 44 -7.25 14.49 13.16
CA PRO A 44 -8.21 14.82 14.20
C PRO A 44 -9.54 15.44 13.69
N PRO A 45 -9.55 16.45 12.79
CA PRO A 45 -10.79 17.04 12.28
C PRO A 45 -11.60 16.15 11.32
N ALA A 46 -11.06 15.04 10.80
CA ALA A 46 -11.70 14.19 9.80
C ALA A 46 -12.73 13.20 10.37
N HIS A 47 -13.53 13.62 11.36
CA HIS A 47 -14.49 12.76 12.07
C HIS A 47 -15.47 12.05 11.13
N ALA A 48 -16.08 12.78 10.19
CA ALA A 48 -17.04 12.22 9.25
C ALA A 48 -16.46 11.10 8.37
N LEU A 49 -15.19 11.23 7.96
CA LEU A 49 -14.52 10.19 7.16
C LEU A 49 -14.25 8.92 7.97
N ARG A 50 -13.84 9.07 9.24
CA ARG A 50 -13.65 7.93 10.14
C ARG A 50 -14.95 7.21 10.45
N ALA A 51 -16.01 7.97 10.71
CA ALA A 51 -17.33 7.41 10.97
C ALA A 51 -17.84 6.59 9.77
N LEU A 52 -17.65 7.11 8.55
CA LEU A 52 -18.02 6.38 7.32
C LEU A 52 -17.22 5.07 7.17
N ALA A 53 -15.95 5.08 7.54
CA ALA A 53 -15.11 3.89 7.54
C ALA A 53 -15.36 2.94 8.74
N GLY A 54 -16.29 3.26 9.63
CA GLY A 54 -16.64 2.43 10.79
C GLY A 54 -15.59 2.46 11.92
N PHE A 55 -14.71 3.47 11.95
CA PHE A 55 -13.78 3.65 13.06
C PHE A 55 -14.47 4.34 14.26
N PRO A 56 -14.08 3.98 15.50
CA PRO A 56 -14.62 4.61 16.70
C PRO A 56 -14.18 6.07 16.79
N GLU A 57 -14.90 6.85 17.61
CA GLU A 57 -14.41 8.15 18.05
C GLU A 57 -13.10 7.97 18.81
N ALA A 58 -12.02 8.59 18.32
CA ALA A 58 -10.72 8.44 18.96
C ALA A 58 -10.62 9.38 20.16
N GLU A 59 -10.15 8.84 21.29
CA GLU A 59 -10.16 9.54 22.57
C GLU A 59 -9.22 10.75 22.63
N HIS A 60 -8.02 10.67 22.03
CA HIS A 60 -7.04 11.76 22.10
C HIS A 60 -6.46 12.13 20.72
N PRO A 61 -6.44 13.43 20.34
CA PRO A 61 -5.93 13.90 19.04
C PRO A 61 -4.48 13.47 18.74
N LEU A 62 -3.66 13.28 19.78
CA LEU A 62 -2.28 12.80 19.64
C LEU A 62 -2.23 11.46 18.90
N TYR A 63 -3.04 10.47 19.31
CA TYR A 63 -2.98 9.12 18.72
C TYR A 63 -3.44 9.15 17.26
N LEU A 64 -4.48 9.92 16.95
CA LEU A 64 -4.93 10.15 15.58
C LEU A 64 -3.85 10.80 14.72
N ALA A 65 -3.20 11.85 15.23
CA ALA A 65 -2.09 12.50 14.54
C ALA A 65 -0.91 11.54 14.33
N THR A 66 -0.60 10.68 15.31
CA THR A 66 0.45 9.66 15.18
C THR A 66 0.12 8.64 14.10
N VAL A 67 -1.10 8.10 14.07
CA VAL A 67 -1.54 7.17 13.01
C VAL A 67 -1.49 7.88 11.65
N SER A 68 -2.06 9.08 11.54
CA SER A 68 -2.02 9.90 10.32
C SER A 68 -0.58 10.12 9.83
N MET A 69 0.34 10.46 10.73
CA MET A 69 1.75 10.68 10.41
C MET A 69 2.39 9.41 9.85
N PHE A 70 2.25 8.26 10.51
CA PHE A 70 2.84 7.01 10.01
C PHE A 70 2.23 6.59 8.68
N VAL A 71 0.91 6.66 8.53
CA VAL A 71 0.23 6.32 7.28
C VAL A 71 0.73 7.23 6.14
N LEU A 72 0.91 8.52 6.39
CA LEU A 72 1.47 9.48 5.43
C LEU A 72 2.93 9.15 5.08
N LEU A 73 3.79 8.89 6.08
CA LEU A 73 5.20 8.56 5.85
C LEU A 73 5.36 7.31 4.98
N PHE A 74 4.56 6.27 5.23
CA PHE A 74 4.51 5.10 4.35
C PHE A 74 4.03 5.47 2.95
N GLY A 75 3.00 6.32 2.82
CA GLY A 75 2.53 6.83 1.53
C GLY A 75 3.61 7.53 0.72
N LEU A 76 4.36 8.42 1.36
CA LEU A 76 5.49 9.14 0.75
C LEU A 76 6.63 8.19 0.37
N ALA A 77 6.92 7.19 1.20
CA ALA A 77 7.93 6.17 0.90
C ALA A 77 7.52 5.30 -0.30
N TYR A 78 6.24 4.89 -0.40
CA TYR A 78 5.71 4.20 -1.59
C TYR A 78 5.86 5.05 -2.84
N LEU A 79 5.52 6.34 -2.77
CA LEU A 79 5.64 7.26 -3.89
C LEU A 79 7.10 7.42 -4.33
N ALA A 80 8.02 7.62 -3.39
CA ALA A 80 9.45 7.73 -3.67
C ALA A 80 10.00 6.46 -4.34
N LEU A 81 9.56 5.28 -3.89
CA LEU A 81 9.94 4.00 -4.49
C LEU A 81 9.35 3.82 -5.89
N ALA A 82 8.08 4.22 -6.09
CA ALA A 82 7.42 4.18 -7.38
C ALA A 82 8.12 5.06 -8.42
N VAL A 83 8.48 6.28 -8.02
CA VAL A 83 9.19 7.26 -8.86
C VAL A 83 10.60 6.78 -9.20
N SER A 84 11.37 6.36 -8.19
CA SER A 84 12.75 5.89 -8.39
C SER A 84 12.82 4.56 -9.14
N GLY A 85 11.78 3.72 -9.03
CA GLY A 85 11.75 2.38 -9.62
C GLY A 85 12.76 1.41 -9.02
N ARG A 86 13.43 1.76 -7.92
CA ARG A 86 14.47 0.93 -7.31
C ARG A 86 13.84 -0.24 -6.53
N PRO A 87 14.35 -1.47 -6.64
CA PRO A 87 13.86 -2.59 -5.84
C PRO A 87 14.45 -2.52 -4.43
N GLU A 88 13.63 -2.11 -3.45
CA GLU A 88 13.99 -2.13 -2.03
C GLU A 88 13.20 -3.25 -1.33
N ARG A 89 13.84 -4.41 -1.15
CA ARG A 89 13.19 -5.62 -0.61
C ARG A 89 12.83 -5.50 0.86
N PHE A 90 13.66 -4.88 1.68
CA PHE A 90 13.42 -4.76 3.12
C PHE A 90 12.22 -3.86 3.38
N PHE A 91 12.17 -2.70 2.73
CA PHE A 91 11.04 -1.79 2.84
C PHE A 91 9.74 -2.43 2.33
N ILE A 92 9.78 -3.12 1.18
CA ILE A 92 8.59 -3.80 0.65
C ILE A 92 8.13 -4.93 1.60
N ALA A 93 9.04 -5.66 2.23
CA ALA A 93 8.71 -6.67 3.24
C ALA A 93 8.08 -6.05 4.49
N LEU A 94 8.66 -4.97 5.02
CA LEU A 94 8.10 -4.24 6.15
C LEU A 94 6.71 -3.67 5.82
N ALA A 95 6.54 -3.14 4.62
CA ALA A 95 5.27 -2.63 4.13
C ALA A 95 4.21 -3.73 4.00
N ALA A 96 4.57 -4.89 3.45
CA ALA A 96 3.68 -6.05 3.37
C ALA A 96 3.24 -6.49 4.77
N ALA A 97 4.19 -6.64 5.69
CA ALA A 97 3.92 -7.02 7.08
C ALA A 97 3.01 -6.00 7.77
N GLY A 98 3.29 -4.70 7.67
CA GLY A 98 2.49 -3.64 8.28
C GLY A 98 1.05 -3.60 7.76
N LYS A 99 0.87 -3.73 6.44
CA LYS A 99 -0.46 -3.75 5.81
C LYS A 99 -1.28 -4.96 6.24
N LEU A 100 -0.68 -6.14 6.20
CA LEU A 100 -1.35 -7.38 6.63
C LEU A 100 -1.66 -7.35 8.14
N ALA A 101 -0.76 -6.82 8.96
CA ALA A 101 -0.98 -6.65 10.39
C ALA A 101 -2.14 -5.69 10.67
N PHE A 102 -2.25 -4.58 9.93
CA PHE A 102 -3.37 -3.66 10.08
C PHE A 102 -4.70 -4.32 9.69
N PHE A 103 -4.77 -5.00 8.55
CA PHE A 103 -5.98 -5.73 8.16
C PHE A 103 -6.35 -6.83 9.17
N ALA A 104 -5.37 -7.58 9.67
CA ALA A 104 -5.57 -8.59 10.70
C ALA A 104 -6.11 -7.98 12.00
N LEU A 105 -5.59 -6.83 12.42
CA LEU A 105 -6.08 -6.10 13.60
C LEU A 105 -7.56 -5.73 13.45
N LEU A 106 -7.96 -5.15 12.30
CA LEU A 106 -9.36 -4.80 12.05
C LEU A 106 -10.26 -6.04 12.06
N THR A 107 -9.79 -7.14 11.48
CA THR A 107 -10.52 -8.41 11.43
C THR A 107 -10.70 -9.00 12.84
N VAL A 108 -9.66 -9.00 13.67
CA VAL A 108 -9.72 -9.49 15.06
C VAL A 108 -10.70 -8.66 15.88
N LEU A 109 -10.66 -7.33 15.76
CA LEU A 109 -11.59 -6.45 16.47
C LEU A 109 -13.04 -6.57 15.97
N TRP A 110 -13.24 -6.84 14.69
CA TRP A 110 -14.57 -7.15 14.14
C TRP A 110 -15.11 -8.48 14.66
N LEU A 111 -14.30 -9.54 14.66
CA LEU A 111 -14.66 -10.84 15.23
C LEU A 111 -14.97 -10.75 16.74
N GLY A 112 -14.30 -9.84 17.44
CA GLY A 112 -14.58 -9.53 18.85
C GLY A 112 -15.79 -8.62 19.08
N GLY A 113 -16.49 -8.19 18.02
CA GLY A 113 -17.67 -7.30 18.11
C GLY A 113 -17.36 -5.84 18.46
N THR A 114 -16.07 -5.45 18.47
CA THR A 114 -15.63 -4.08 18.80
C THR A 114 -15.68 -3.14 17.59
N LEU A 115 -15.46 -3.68 16.39
CA LEU A 115 -15.57 -2.93 15.14
C LEU A 115 -16.69 -3.49 14.27
N PRO A 116 -17.35 -2.64 13.47
CA PRO A 116 -18.34 -3.09 12.54
C PRO A 116 -17.65 -3.56 11.23
N LEU A 117 -18.38 -4.29 10.37
CA LEU A 117 -17.81 -4.87 9.14
C LEU A 117 -17.22 -3.82 8.17
N GLN A 118 -17.73 -2.58 8.22
CA GLN A 118 -17.23 -1.44 7.43
C GLN A 118 -15.74 -1.18 7.67
N ALA A 119 -15.25 -1.37 8.89
CA ALA A 119 -13.84 -1.18 9.21
C ALA A 119 -12.96 -2.23 8.50
N VAL A 120 -13.38 -3.50 8.51
CA VAL A 120 -12.69 -4.56 7.76
C VAL A 120 -12.73 -4.27 6.26
N ALA A 121 -13.87 -3.83 5.74
CA ALA A 121 -14.02 -3.44 4.34
C ALA A 121 -13.06 -2.29 3.96
N ALA A 122 -12.91 -1.28 4.82
CA ALA A 122 -11.97 -0.18 4.62
C ALA A 122 -10.50 -0.66 4.57
N GLY A 123 -10.15 -1.69 5.35
CA GLY A 123 -8.82 -2.31 5.35
C GLY A 123 -8.50 -3.23 4.18
N THR A 124 -9.47 -3.56 3.32
CA THR A 124 -9.25 -4.52 2.21
C THR A 124 -8.17 -4.07 1.23
N GLY A 125 -7.98 -2.75 1.05
CA GLY A 125 -6.88 -2.21 0.27
C GLY A 125 -5.52 -2.64 0.81
N ASP A 126 -5.34 -2.64 2.13
CA ASP A 126 -4.10 -3.10 2.76
C ASP A 126 -3.88 -4.60 2.56
N LEU A 127 -4.93 -5.42 2.62
CA LEU A 127 -4.84 -6.85 2.29
C LEU A 127 -4.36 -7.05 0.84
N VAL A 128 -4.97 -6.35 -0.12
CA VAL A 128 -4.65 -6.47 -1.54
C VAL A 128 -3.20 -6.03 -1.81
N PHE A 129 -2.79 -4.85 -1.34
CA PHE A 129 -1.42 -4.37 -1.56
C PHE A 129 -0.38 -5.20 -0.81
N GLY A 130 -0.68 -5.64 0.42
CA GLY A 130 0.17 -6.56 1.17
C GLY A 130 0.40 -7.87 0.42
N ALA A 131 -0.66 -8.47 -0.14
CA ALA A 131 -0.54 -9.67 -0.96
C ALA A 131 0.27 -9.44 -2.24
N LEU A 132 0.03 -8.33 -2.96
CA LEU A 132 0.82 -7.97 -4.15
C LEU A 132 2.31 -7.80 -3.84
N PHE A 133 2.65 -7.23 -2.68
CA PHE A 133 4.03 -7.08 -2.23
C PHE A 133 4.67 -8.42 -1.92
N LEU A 134 3.94 -9.35 -1.29
CA LEU A 134 4.42 -10.72 -1.07
C LEU A 134 4.63 -11.46 -2.40
N VAL A 135 3.71 -11.32 -3.36
CA VAL A 135 3.86 -11.89 -4.70
C VAL A 135 5.12 -11.35 -5.38
N TRP A 136 5.42 -10.07 -5.27
CA TRP A 136 6.67 -9.52 -5.81
C TRP A 136 7.93 -10.02 -5.08
N LEU A 137 7.86 -10.23 -3.76
CA LEU A 137 9.00 -10.66 -2.96
C LEU A 137 9.42 -12.11 -3.21
N TYR A 138 8.44 -13.00 -3.46
CA TYR A 138 8.60 -14.45 -3.43
C TYR A 138 8.14 -15.19 -4.70
N GLY A 139 7.42 -14.53 -5.61
CA GLY A 139 6.98 -15.09 -6.90
C GLY A 139 7.88 -14.67 -8.06
#